data_AF-A0A430HND8-F1
#
_entry.id   AF-A0A430HND8-F1
#
_cell.length_a   1.000
_cell.length_b   1.000
_cell.length_c   1.000
_cell.angle_alpha   90.00
_cell.angle_beta   90.00
_cell.angle_gamma   90.00
#
_symmetry.space_group_name_H-M   'P 1'
#
loop_
_entity.id
_entity.type
_entity.pdbx_description
1 polymer ?
#
loop_
_entity_poly.entity_id
_entity_poly.type
_entity_poly.pdbx_seq_one_letter_code
_entity_poly.pdbx_strand_id
1 'polypeptide(L)'
;MKKAVAILMMAAIFAGCAASSFKTARENANQVKNGMTLQQAEAILGMPATDKGVNKFKWRRGNAQRYDATPNGSVEYNVENGLIVGIPEGGVFGPLARQAYLENQAEEKAARFAASEAEAAEEAAKKAASDKAAAVRRERAHAQAKEEIAVLLAAQEQAYILCRDKATCTKMFSLAQIFITQNADQKIQVATDTVIQTYNATENGNISASIIKMPGSGSNEKITLTLNCKSETEGFDKLCRTNQTRIYSKFRPFIEKNLAK
;
A
#
# COMPACT_ATOMS: atom_id res chain seq x y z
N MET A 1 60.05 -8.56 16.99
CA MET A 1 59.64 -9.06 15.67
C MET A 1 60.26 -10.41 15.23
N LYS A 2 61.06 -11.11 16.05
CA LYS A 2 61.65 -12.43 15.68
C LYS A 2 60.93 -13.67 16.23
N LYS A 3 59.93 -13.49 17.12
CA LYS A 3 59.18 -14.62 17.75
C LYS A 3 57.84 -14.96 17.09
N ALA A 4 57.33 -14.12 16.18
CA ALA A 4 56.05 -14.34 15.49
C ALA A 4 56.17 -15.23 14.24
N VAL A 5 57.37 -15.41 13.68
CA VAL A 5 57.59 -16.18 12.44
C VAL A 5 57.65 -17.70 12.72
N ALA A 6 58.04 -18.13 13.92
CA ALA A 6 58.17 -19.54 14.27
C ALA A 6 56.81 -20.26 14.48
N ILE A 7 55.77 -19.54 14.93
CA ILE A 7 54.44 -20.12 15.17
C ILE A 7 53.67 -20.33 13.85
N LEU A 8 53.97 -19.56 12.82
CA LEU A 8 53.32 -19.66 11.51
C LEU A 8 53.85 -20.84 10.65
N MET A 9 55.04 -21.38 10.95
CA MET A 9 55.58 -22.56 10.24
C MET A 9 55.21 -23.92 10.88
N MET A 10 54.84 -23.98 12.16
CA MET A 10 54.38 -25.24 12.78
C MET A 10 52.91 -25.58 12.47
N ALA A 11 52.08 -24.60 12.11
CA ALA A 11 50.69 -24.83 11.70
C ALA A 11 50.57 -25.47 10.29
N ALA A 12 51.60 -25.38 9.46
CA ALA A 12 51.60 -25.93 8.10
C ALA A 12 51.84 -27.45 8.05
N ILE A 13 52.47 -28.04 9.08
CA ILE A 13 52.84 -29.46 9.07
C ILE A 13 51.69 -30.37 9.52
N PHE A 14 50.77 -29.88 10.37
CA PHE A 14 49.59 -30.65 10.80
C PHE A 14 48.38 -30.56 9.87
N ALA A 15 48.38 -29.62 8.90
CA ALA A 15 47.34 -29.55 7.88
C ALA A 15 47.48 -30.63 6.77
N GLY A 16 48.64 -31.27 6.66
CA GLY A 16 48.96 -32.23 5.59
C GLY A 16 48.29 -33.61 5.71
N CYS A 17 47.92 -34.05 6.93
CA CYS A 17 47.34 -35.38 7.13
C CYS A 17 45.80 -35.42 6.96
N ALA A 18 45.11 -34.28 7.05
CA ALA A 18 43.67 -34.25 6.88
C ALA A 18 43.26 -34.35 5.40
N ALA A 19 43.94 -33.61 4.52
CA ALA A 19 43.60 -33.51 3.09
C ALA A 19 43.73 -34.84 2.31
N SER A 20 44.75 -35.66 2.62
CA SER A 20 44.94 -36.97 1.97
C SER A 20 43.78 -37.91 2.25
N SER A 21 43.25 -37.89 3.48
CA SER A 21 42.16 -38.76 3.91
C SER A 21 40.81 -38.45 3.25
N PHE A 22 40.60 -37.22 2.74
CA PHE A 22 39.36 -36.82 2.07
C PHE A 22 39.34 -37.23 0.60
N LYS A 23 40.48 -37.12 -0.09
CA LYS A 23 40.62 -37.56 -1.49
C LYS A 23 40.32 -39.06 -1.63
N THR A 24 40.89 -39.87 -0.72
CA THR A 24 40.64 -41.31 -0.66
C THR A 24 39.16 -41.64 -0.41
N ALA A 25 38.48 -40.90 0.47
CA ALA A 25 37.06 -41.15 0.74
C ALA A 25 36.16 -40.86 -0.47
N ARG A 26 36.48 -39.83 -1.26
CA ARG A 26 35.77 -39.50 -2.51
C ARG A 26 36.01 -40.54 -3.59
N GLU A 27 37.26 -40.95 -3.77
CA GLU A 27 37.64 -41.99 -4.73
C GLU A 27 36.98 -43.32 -4.38
N ASN A 28 36.99 -43.72 -3.11
CA ASN A 28 36.31 -44.92 -2.62
C ASN A 28 34.79 -44.83 -2.80
N ALA A 29 34.18 -43.67 -2.56
CA ALA A 29 32.74 -43.49 -2.81
C ALA A 29 32.40 -43.72 -4.29
N ASN A 30 33.25 -43.28 -5.23
CA ASN A 30 33.04 -43.57 -6.65
C ASN A 30 33.22 -45.04 -7.04
N GLN A 31 33.82 -45.87 -6.18
CA GLN A 31 33.96 -47.32 -6.41
C GLN A 31 32.71 -48.10 -6.03
N VAL A 32 31.78 -47.52 -5.25
CA VAL A 32 30.49 -48.15 -4.96
C VAL A 32 29.64 -48.15 -6.24
N LYS A 33 29.01 -49.28 -6.54
CA LYS A 33 28.21 -49.47 -7.76
C LYS A 33 26.80 -49.94 -7.45
N ASN A 34 25.89 -49.74 -8.40
CA ASN A 34 24.55 -50.30 -8.33
C ASN A 34 24.60 -51.82 -8.19
N GLY A 35 23.71 -52.39 -7.37
CA GLY A 35 23.65 -53.81 -7.05
C GLY A 35 24.55 -54.25 -5.89
N MET A 36 25.36 -53.36 -5.31
CA MET A 36 26.15 -53.69 -4.11
C MET A 36 25.28 -53.70 -2.85
N THR A 37 25.60 -54.58 -1.90
CA THR A 37 24.98 -54.60 -0.57
C THR A 37 25.58 -53.53 0.33
N LEU A 38 24.90 -53.22 1.45
CA LEU A 38 25.43 -52.34 2.49
C LEU A 38 26.84 -52.74 2.95
N GLN A 39 27.06 -54.03 3.21
CA GLN A 39 28.33 -54.54 3.73
C GLN A 39 29.47 -54.34 2.72
N GLN A 40 29.19 -54.54 1.43
CA GLN A 40 30.16 -54.29 0.36
C GLN A 40 30.52 -52.81 0.27
N ALA A 41 29.53 -51.92 0.38
CA ALA A 41 29.77 -50.48 0.40
C ALA A 41 30.54 -50.01 1.65
N GLU A 42 30.22 -50.54 2.84
CA GLU A 42 30.95 -50.24 4.09
C GLU A 42 32.42 -50.68 3.99
N ALA A 43 32.69 -51.82 3.34
CA ALA A 43 34.05 -52.31 3.10
C ALA A 43 34.84 -51.37 2.17
N ILE A 44 34.23 -50.91 1.07
CA ILE A 44 34.85 -49.96 0.13
C ILE A 44 35.10 -48.59 0.80
N LEU A 45 34.11 -48.10 1.53
CA LEU A 45 34.20 -46.81 2.22
C LEU A 45 35.11 -46.85 3.46
N GLY A 46 35.42 -48.04 3.98
CA GLY A 46 36.27 -48.22 5.15
C GLY A 46 35.61 -47.74 6.46
N MET A 47 34.28 -47.63 6.48
CA MET A 47 33.52 -47.19 7.65
C MET A 47 32.05 -47.67 7.60
N PRO A 48 31.45 -47.96 8.77
CA PRO A 48 30.04 -48.31 8.82
C PRO A 48 29.15 -47.11 8.47
N ALA A 49 27.95 -47.38 7.94
CA ALA A 49 26.97 -46.32 7.69
C ALA A 49 26.55 -45.66 9.01
N THR A 50 26.50 -44.35 9.00
CA THR A 50 26.04 -43.54 10.15
C THR A 50 24.53 -43.53 10.30
N ASP A 51 23.79 -43.70 9.21
CA ASP A 51 22.34 -43.84 9.21
C ASP A 51 21.96 -44.98 8.25
N LYS A 52 21.13 -45.90 8.75
CA LYS A 52 20.66 -47.10 8.05
C LYS A 52 19.16 -47.04 7.86
N GLY A 53 18.71 -46.05 7.11
CA GLY A 53 17.30 -45.87 6.76
C GLY A 53 16.78 -47.00 5.86
N VAL A 54 15.46 -47.13 5.78
CA VAL A 54 14.78 -48.21 5.03
C VAL A 54 15.13 -48.18 3.53
N ASN A 55 15.22 -46.98 2.95
CA ASN A 55 15.46 -46.81 1.51
C ASN A 55 16.78 -46.07 1.21
N LYS A 56 17.61 -45.83 2.24
CA LYS A 56 18.83 -45.05 2.08
C LYS A 56 19.86 -45.35 3.16
N PHE A 57 21.12 -45.32 2.75
CA PHE A 57 22.25 -45.40 3.66
C PHE A 57 23.07 -44.11 3.57
N LYS A 58 23.49 -43.60 4.72
CA LYS A 58 24.26 -42.37 4.82
C LYS A 58 25.54 -42.58 5.60
N TRP A 59 26.64 -42.05 5.09
CA TRP A 59 27.94 -42.03 5.73
C TRP A 59 28.36 -40.58 6.00
N ARG A 60 28.65 -40.28 7.26
CA ARG A 60 29.15 -38.98 7.69
C ARG A 60 30.43 -39.17 8.49
N ARG A 61 31.50 -38.48 8.09
CA ARG A 61 32.78 -38.55 8.80
C ARG A 61 32.93 -37.38 9.77
N GLY A 62 32.50 -37.60 11.02
CA GLY A 62 32.68 -36.64 12.13
C GLY A 62 32.07 -35.25 11.89
N ASN A 63 32.74 -34.21 12.42
CA ASN A 63 32.33 -32.80 12.32
C ASN A 63 32.72 -32.12 11.00
N ALA A 64 33.12 -32.87 9.97
CA ALA A 64 33.49 -32.30 8.68
C ALA A 64 32.27 -31.56 8.08
N GLN A 65 32.35 -30.23 8.00
CA GLN A 65 31.22 -29.40 7.60
C GLN A 65 30.88 -29.50 6.11
N ARG A 66 31.83 -29.88 5.24
CA ARG A 66 31.60 -30.04 3.79
C ARG A 66 32.55 -31.09 3.21
N TYR A 67 32.01 -32.02 2.41
CA TYR A 67 32.78 -32.81 1.45
C TYR A 67 32.58 -32.12 0.11
N ASP A 68 33.65 -31.91 -0.66
CA ASP A 68 33.54 -31.30 -1.98
C ASP A 68 32.51 -32.06 -2.84
N ALA A 69 31.43 -31.33 -3.17
CA ALA A 69 30.23 -31.77 -3.90
C ALA A 69 29.05 -32.36 -3.10
N THR A 70 29.08 -32.40 -1.76
CA THR A 70 27.84 -32.54 -0.95
C THR A 70 27.68 -31.37 0.02
N PRO A 71 26.51 -30.70 0.07
CA PRO A 71 26.28 -29.57 0.97
C PRO A 71 26.53 -29.88 2.46
N ASN A 72 26.36 -31.14 2.85
CA ASN A 72 26.34 -31.60 4.25
C ASN A 72 27.54 -32.48 4.66
N GLY A 73 28.50 -32.69 3.75
CA GLY A 73 29.65 -33.54 4.06
C GLY A 73 29.32 -35.01 4.31
N SER A 74 28.38 -35.55 3.55
CA SER A 74 27.92 -36.94 3.68
C SER A 74 27.74 -37.59 2.32
N VAL A 75 28.06 -38.87 2.23
CA VAL A 75 27.71 -39.71 1.09
C VAL A 75 26.39 -40.40 1.39
N GLU A 76 25.44 -40.35 0.47
CA GLU A 76 24.14 -40.99 0.59
C GLU A 76 23.91 -41.86 -0.65
N TYR A 77 23.47 -43.10 -0.42
CA TYR A 77 23.07 -44.02 -1.48
C TYR A 77 21.63 -44.45 -1.25
N ASN A 78 20.84 -44.47 -2.33
CA ASN A 78 19.51 -45.05 -2.31
C ASN A 78 19.61 -46.58 -2.33
N VAL A 79 18.66 -47.23 -1.69
CA VAL A 79 18.65 -48.68 -1.49
C VAL A 79 17.27 -49.21 -1.82
N GLU A 80 17.24 -50.25 -2.64
CA GLU A 80 16.03 -51.00 -2.97
C GLU A 80 16.32 -52.49 -2.76
N ASN A 81 15.48 -53.17 -1.99
CA ASN A 81 15.65 -54.58 -1.64
C ASN A 81 17.03 -54.92 -1.05
N GLY A 82 17.60 -54.00 -0.26
CA GLY A 82 18.92 -54.16 0.36
C GLY A 82 20.11 -53.95 -0.59
N LEU A 83 19.85 -53.57 -1.84
CA LEU A 83 20.88 -53.29 -2.86
C LEU A 83 20.93 -51.80 -3.15
N ILE A 84 22.14 -51.27 -3.32
CA ILE A 84 22.36 -49.88 -3.68
C ILE A 84 21.92 -49.65 -5.13
N VAL A 85 21.19 -48.56 -5.38
CA VAL A 85 20.65 -48.17 -6.69
C VAL A 85 20.85 -46.67 -6.96
N GLY A 86 20.71 -46.27 -8.22
CA GLY A 86 20.74 -44.86 -8.63
C GLY A 86 22.11 -44.19 -8.64
N ILE A 87 23.21 -44.94 -8.54
CA ILE A 87 24.57 -44.40 -8.71
C ILE A 87 24.79 -44.09 -10.21
N PRO A 88 25.12 -42.84 -10.58
CA PRO A 88 25.43 -42.49 -11.96
C PRO A 88 26.76 -43.11 -12.41
N GLU A 89 26.93 -43.24 -13.73
CA GLU A 89 28.17 -43.75 -14.32
C GLU A 89 29.36 -42.85 -13.92
N GLY A 90 30.45 -43.47 -13.43
CA GLY A 90 31.60 -42.75 -12.86
C GLY A 90 31.48 -42.42 -11.36
N GLY A 91 30.40 -42.83 -10.70
CA GLY A 91 30.21 -42.72 -9.25
C GLY A 91 29.52 -41.42 -8.82
N VAL A 92 29.11 -41.36 -7.55
CA VAL A 92 28.35 -40.23 -6.97
C VAL A 92 29.09 -38.90 -6.96
N PHE A 93 30.41 -38.91 -7.12
CA PHE A 93 31.26 -37.73 -7.28
C PHE A 93 31.97 -37.66 -8.64
N GLY A 94 31.52 -38.47 -9.60
CA GLY A 94 32.01 -38.48 -10.97
C GLY A 94 31.61 -37.20 -11.73
N PRO A 95 32.18 -36.96 -12.92
CA PRO A 95 31.87 -35.80 -13.74
C PRO A 95 30.38 -35.66 -14.08
N LEU A 96 29.70 -36.77 -14.40
CA LEU A 96 28.26 -36.78 -14.71
C LEU A 96 27.41 -36.39 -13.51
N ALA A 97 27.71 -36.93 -12.33
CA ALA A 97 27.01 -36.57 -11.09
C ALA A 97 27.16 -35.08 -10.76
N ARG A 98 28.38 -34.54 -10.95
CA ARG A 98 28.66 -33.12 -10.75
C ARG A 98 27.91 -32.24 -11.75
N GLN A 99 27.83 -32.65 -13.02
CA GLN A 99 27.11 -31.91 -14.04
C GLN A 99 25.61 -31.83 -13.70
N ALA A 100 24.97 -32.97 -13.40
CA ALA A 100 23.56 -33.01 -13.02
C ALA A 100 23.27 -32.15 -11.77
N TYR A 101 24.17 -32.15 -10.78
CA TYR A 101 24.05 -31.27 -9.62
C TYR A 101 24.10 -29.79 -9.98
N LEU A 102 25.01 -29.38 -10.87
CA LEU A 102 25.13 -28.00 -11.31
C LEU A 102 23.92 -27.57 -12.14
N GLU A 103 23.40 -28.45 -12.99
CA GLU A 103 22.17 -28.24 -13.76
C GLU A 103 20.97 -28.04 -12.83
N ASN A 104 20.75 -28.93 -11.86
CA ASN A 104 19.68 -28.78 -10.86
C ASN A 104 19.80 -27.47 -10.06
N GLN A 105 21.03 -27.08 -9.68
CA GLN A 105 21.23 -25.79 -9.01
C GLN A 105 20.93 -24.59 -9.92
N ALA A 106 21.29 -24.68 -11.21
CA ALA A 106 21.01 -23.63 -12.17
C ALA A 106 19.50 -23.49 -12.40
N GLU A 107 18.79 -24.62 -12.54
CA GLU A 107 17.33 -24.66 -12.65
C GLU A 107 16.64 -24.11 -11.39
N GLU A 108 17.06 -24.51 -10.20
CA GLU A 108 16.50 -24.00 -8.94
C GLU A 108 16.71 -22.48 -8.80
N LYS A 109 17.90 -21.98 -9.17
CA LYS A 109 18.19 -20.54 -9.17
C LYS A 109 17.34 -19.80 -10.20
N ALA A 110 17.20 -20.35 -11.41
CA ALA A 110 16.36 -19.77 -12.45
C ALA A 110 14.89 -19.72 -12.02
N ALA A 111 14.38 -20.79 -11.40
CA ALA A 111 13.01 -20.85 -10.88
C ALA A 111 12.77 -19.83 -9.76
N ARG A 112 13.72 -19.70 -8.81
CA ARG A 112 13.65 -18.68 -7.75
C ARG A 112 13.67 -17.26 -8.30
N PHE A 113 14.52 -17.01 -9.30
CA PHE A 113 14.58 -15.71 -9.95
C PHE A 113 13.27 -15.39 -10.67
N ALA A 114 12.74 -16.33 -11.47
CA ALA A 114 11.46 -16.18 -12.15
C ALA A 114 10.28 -15.96 -11.17
N ALA A 115 10.27 -16.67 -10.04
CA ALA A 115 9.26 -16.48 -8.99
C ALA A 115 9.36 -15.08 -8.36
N SER A 116 10.58 -14.61 -8.06
CA SER A 116 10.81 -13.26 -7.54
C SER A 116 10.41 -12.17 -8.54
N GLU A 117 10.67 -12.37 -9.84
CA GLU A 117 10.24 -11.45 -10.88
C GLU A 117 8.71 -11.43 -11.02
N ALA A 118 8.05 -12.59 -10.93
CA ALA A 118 6.60 -12.68 -10.98
C ALA A 118 5.94 -11.98 -9.77
N GLU A 119 6.47 -12.16 -8.56
CA GLU A 119 6.00 -11.48 -7.35
C GLU A 119 6.17 -9.96 -7.47
N ALA A 120 7.34 -9.50 -7.93
CA ALA A 120 7.60 -8.08 -8.14
C ALA A 120 6.67 -7.47 -9.22
N ALA A 121 6.39 -8.21 -10.29
CA ALA A 121 5.45 -7.78 -11.32
C ALA A 121 4.01 -7.70 -10.80
N GLU A 122 3.59 -8.65 -9.96
CA GLU A 122 2.26 -8.63 -9.33
C GLU A 122 2.12 -7.43 -8.36
N GLU A 123 3.13 -7.17 -7.53
CA GLU A 123 3.13 -6.02 -6.62
C GLU A 123 3.09 -4.70 -7.40
N ALA A 124 3.90 -4.58 -8.46
CA ALA A 124 3.88 -3.42 -9.34
C ALA A 124 2.51 -3.21 -9.99
N ALA A 125 1.85 -4.28 -10.44
CA ALA A 125 0.51 -4.21 -11.00
C ALA A 125 -0.54 -3.78 -9.97
N LYS A 126 -0.48 -4.30 -8.73
CA LYS A 126 -1.37 -3.88 -7.63
C LYS A 126 -1.19 -2.41 -7.28
N LYS A 127 0.06 -1.94 -7.19
CA LYS A 127 0.37 -0.53 -6.93
C LYS A 127 -0.16 0.37 -8.04
N ALA A 128 0.09 0.02 -9.31
CA ALA A 128 -0.41 0.78 -10.46
C ALA A 128 -1.95 0.83 -10.49
N ALA A 129 -2.63 -0.26 -10.13
CA ALA A 129 -4.09 -0.30 -10.03
C ALA A 129 -4.62 0.60 -8.89
N SER A 130 -3.97 0.58 -7.73
CA SER A 130 -4.30 1.45 -6.59
C SER A 130 -4.12 2.93 -6.93
N ASP A 131 -2.99 3.29 -7.55
CA ASP A 131 -2.68 4.67 -7.95
C ASP A 131 -3.68 5.18 -8.99
N LYS A 132 -4.04 4.34 -9.97
CA LYS A 132 -5.09 4.66 -10.96
C LYS A 132 -6.45 4.87 -10.29
N ALA A 133 -6.82 4.01 -9.34
CA ALA A 133 -8.08 4.15 -8.61
C ALA A 133 -8.11 5.44 -7.76
N ALA A 134 -6.99 5.81 -7.14
CA ALA A 134 -6.86 7.07 -6.40
C ALA A 134 -7.00 8.29 -7.31
N ALA A 135 -6.40 8.26 -8.51
CA ALA A 135 -6.53 9.33 -9.50
C ALA A 135 -7.99 9.53 -9.94
N VAL A 136 -8.70 8.43 -10.27
CA VAL A 136 -10.12 8.49 -10.65
C VAL A 136 -10.99 9.05 -9.52
N ARG A 137 -10.70 8.70 -8.26
CA ARG A 137 -11.42 9.26 -7.10
C ARG A 137 -11.21 10.77 -6.97
N ARG A 138 -9.99 11.25 -7.15
CA ARG A 138 -9.68 12.70 -7.11
C ARG A 138 -10.40 13.45 -8.22
N GLU A 139 -10.38 12.93 -9.45
CA GLU A 139 -11.06 13.54 -10.58
C GLU A 139 -12.58 13.65 -10.34
N ARG A 140 -13.21 12.58 -9.86
CA ARG A 140 -14.64 12.59 -9.50
C ARG A 140 -14.95 13.59 -8.39
N ALA A 141 -14.11 13.68 -7.35
CA ALA A 141 -14.29 14.65 -6.27
C ALA A 141 -14.20 16.10 -6.79
N HIS A 142 -13.26 16.39 -7.70
CA HIS A 142 -13.17 17.70 -8.34
C HIS A 142 -14.38 18.01 -9.22
N ALA A 143 -14.85 17.05 -10.00
CA ALA A 143 -16.04 17.22 -10.84
C ALA A 143 -17.29 17.52 -9.99
N GLN A 144 -17.50 16.77 -8.91
CA GLN A 144 -18.58 17.01 -7.96
C GLN A 144 -18.47 18.38 -7.27
N ALA A 145 -17.27 18.76 -6.82
CA ALA A 145 -17.05 20.07 -6.21
C ALA A 145 -17.38 21.22 -7.19
N LYS A 146 -17.02 21.06 -8.47
CA LYS A 146 -17.36 22.04 -9.51
C LYS A 146 -18.87 22.14 -9.73
N GLU A 147 -19.57 21.02 -9.75
CA GLU A 147 -21.04 20.99 -9.86
C GLU A 147 -21.70 21.67 -8.65
N GLU A 148 -21.27 21.35 -7.42
CA GLU A 148 -21.77 21.99 -6.20
C GLU A 148 -21.55 23.51 -6.20
N ILE A 149 -20.38 23.97 -6.68
CA ILE A 149 -20.09 25.41 -6.84
C ILE A 149 -21.03 26.04 -7.86
N ALA A 150 -21.27 25.40 -9.00
CA ALA A 150 -22.18 25.92 -10.02
C ALA A 150 -23.63 26.04 -9.48
N VAL A 151 -24.10 25.05 -8.73
CA VAL A 151 -25.42 25.08 -8.08
C VAL A 151 -25.49 26.20 -7.03
N LEU A 152 -24.44 26.39 -6.24
CA LEU A 152 -24.37 27.48 -5.26
C LEU A 152 -24.45 28.85 -5.94
N LEU A 153 -23.70 29.08 -7.01
CA LEU A 153 -23.71 30.33 -7.76
C LEU A 153 -25.09 30.60 -8.36
N ALA A 154 -25.72 29.59 -8.97
CA ALA A 154 -27.08 29.72 -9.50
C ALA A 154 -28.10 30.06 -8.39
N ALA A 155 -27.98 29.45 -7.21
CA ALA A 155 -28.85 29.76 -6.07
C ALA A 155 -28.60 31.19 -5.55
N GLN A 156 -27.34 31.64 -5.50
CA GLN A 156 -26.98 33.00 -5.11
C GLN A 156 -27.52 34.04 -6.09
N GLU A 157 -27.43 33.79 -7.40
CA GLU A 157 -28.00 34.68 -8.43
C GLU A 157 -29.52 34.83 -8.29
N GLN A 158 -30.22 33.82 -7.78
CA GLN A 158 -31.66 33.85 -7.54
C GLN A 158 -32.04 34.42 -6.17
N ALA A 159 -31.07 34.67 -5.29
CA ALA A 159 -31.30 35.12 -3.91
C ALA A 159 -31.54 36.64 -3.79
N TYR A 160 -32.37 37.18 -4.69
CA TYR A 160 -32.85 38.54 -4.60
C TYR A 160 -34.36 38.63 -4.85
N ILE A 161 -34.95 39.72 -4.38
CA ILE A 161 -36.37 40.02 -4.55
C ILE A 161 -36.50 41.45 -5.07
N LEU A 162 -37.33 41.63 -6.10
CA LEU A 162 -37.70 42.94 -6.64
C LEU A 162 -39.07 43.32 -6.09
N CYS A 163 -39.14 44.50 -5.48
CA CYS A 163 -40.35 45.04 -4.90
C CYS A 163 -40.88 46.15 -5.81
N ARG A 164 -42.20 46.22 -6.01
CA ARG A 164 -42.83 47.23 -6.89
C ARG A 164 -43.14 48.54 -6.18
N ASP A 165 -43.45 48.45 -4.89
CA ASP A 165 -43.84 49.57 -4.05
C ASP A 165 -43.12 49.53 -2.70
N LYS A 166 -42.98 50.72 -2.10
CA LYS A 166 -42.24 50.91 -0.85
C LYS A 166 -42.87 50.21 0.35
N ALA A 167 -44.20 50.13 0.41
CA ALA A 167 -44.89 49.50 1.53
C ALA A 167 -44.66 47.98 1.55
N THR A 168 -44.80 47.34 0.40
CA THR A 168 -44.48 45.92 0.21
C THR A 168 -43.01 45.65 0.46
N CYS A 169 -42.11 46.52 -0.02
CA CYS A 169 -40.67 46.34 0.21
C CYS A 169 -40.30 46.38 1.69
N THR A 170 -40.88 47.30 2.46
CA THR A 170 -40.69 47.34 3.92
C THR A 170 -41.13 46.04 4.58
N LYS A 171 -42.31 45.50 4.21
CA LYS A 171 -42.80 44.21 4.74
C LYS A 171 -41.87 43.05 4.35
N MET A 172 -41.44 42.97 3.09
CA MET A 172 -40.49 41.96 2.63
C MET A 172 -39.15 42.04 3.36
N PHE A 173 -38.64 43.26 3.61
CA PHE A 173 -37.38 43.46 4.32
C PHE A 173 -37.45 43.03 5.79
N SER A 174 -38.57 43.31 6.47
CA SER A 174 -38.82 42.78 7.83
C SER A 174 -38.91 41.25 7.85
N LEU A 175 -39.56 40.62 6.86
CA LEU A 175 -39.57 39.16 6.73
C LEU A 175 -38.16 38.60 6.46
N ALA A 176 -37.34 39.33 5.72
CA ALA A 176 -35.96 38.95 5.42
C ALA A 176 -35.08 38.97 6.69
N GLN A 177 -35.33 39.90 7.62
CA GLN A 177 -34.72 39.89 8.95
C GLN A 177 -35.05 38.61 9.72
N ILE A 178 -36.33 38.23 9.76
CA ILE A 178 -36.78 36.99 10.42
C ILE A 178 -36.12 35.77 9.78
N PHE A 179 -36.03 35.76 8.45
CA PHE A 179 -35.39 34.66 7.72
C PHE A 179 -33.91 34.49 8.12
N ILE A 180 -33.14 35.57 8.20
CA ILE A 180 -31.75 35.52 8.68
C ILE A 180 -31.68 34.97 10.10
N THR A 181 -32.51 35.46 11.02
CA THR A 181 -32.49 35.00 12.41
C THR A 181 -32.75 33.49 12.53
N GLN A 182 -33.48 32.90 11.59
CA GLN A 182 -33.80 31.47 11.57
C GLN A 182 -32.77 30.60 10.84
N ASN A 183 -31.92 31.19 9.98
CA ASN A 183 -31.08 30.43 9.06
C ASN A 183 -29.59 30.74 9.14
N ALA A 184 -29.19 31.86 9.75
CA ALA A 184 -27.79 32.17 10.04
C ALA A 184 -27.42 31.65 11.43
N ASP A 185 -26.17 31.24 11.60
CA ASP A 185 -25.64 30.76 12.89
C ASP A 185 -25.18 31.91 13.78
N GLN A 186 -25.09 33.12 13.21
CA GLN A 186 -24.61 34.32 13.88
C GLN A 186 -25.74 35.29 14.21
N LYS A 187 -25.62 35.96 15.36
CA LYS A 187 -26.57 37.00 15.78
C LYS A 187 -26.49 38.21 14.85
N ILE A 188 -27.62 38.89 14.65
CA ILE A 188 -27.68 40.18 13.94
C ILE A 188 -26.90 41.22 14.73
N GLN A 189 -25.93 41.87 14.07
CA GLN A 189 -25.11 42.95 14.61
C GLN A 189 -25.63 44.32 14.15
N VAL A 190 -26.06 44.43 12.90
CA VAL A 190 -26.56 45.66 12.29
C VAL A 190 -27.95 45.39 11.73
N ALA A 191 -28.90 46.26 12.07
CA ALA A 191 -30.26 46.24 11.51
C ALA A 191 -30.71 47.69 11.31
N THR A 192 -30.50 48.21 10.11
CA THR A 192 -30.99 49.52 9.66
C THR A 192 -32.09 49.35 8.62
N ASP A 193 -32.68 50.43 8.15
CA ASP A 193 -33.71 50.39 7.10
C ASP A 193 -33.22 49.83 5.76
N THR A 194 -31.89 49.78 5.55
CA THR A 194 -31.29 49.37 4.27
C THR A 194 -30.35 48.19 4.39
N VAL A 195 -29.85 47.85 5.59
CA VAL A 195 -28.87 46.79 5.80
C VAL A 195 -29.22 45.98 7.04
N ILE A 196 -29.24 44.65 6.89
CA ILE A 196 -29.27 43.70 8.00
C ILE A 196 -28.01 42.84 7.88
N GLN A 197 -27.19 42.78 8.91
CA GLN A 197 -25.94 42.01 8.88
C GLN A 197 -25.72 41.29 10.22
N THR A 198 -25.31 40.04 10.14
CA THR A 198 -24.87 39.26 11.32
C THR A 198 -23.40 39.48 11.61
N TYR A 199 -22.96 39.08 12.81
CA TYR A 199 -21.53 38.91 13.07
C TYR A 199 -20.89 37.95 12.04
N ASN A 200 -19.58 38.09 11.87
CA ASN A 200 -18.79 37.15 11.07
C ASN A 200 -18.79 35.76 11.73
N ALA A 201 -18.83 34.72 10.91
CA ALA A 201 -18.71 33.35 11.39
C ALA A 201 -17.35 33.13 12.06
N THR A 202 -17.35 32.67 13.31
CA THR A 202 -16.13 32.42 14.10
C THR A 202 -15.64 30.97 14.00
N GLU A 203 -16.55 30.03 13.80
CA GLU A 203 -16.27 28.59 13.72
C GLU A 203 -16.47 28.06 12.31
N ASN A 204 -15.75 26.99 11.96
CA ASN A 204 -15.86 26.37 10.65
C ASN A 204 -17.25 25.76 10.43
N GLY A 205 -17.83 26.03 9.25
CA GLY A 205 -19.18 25.59 8.87
C GLY A 205 -20.30 26.56 9.26
N ASN A 206 -20.04 27.53 10.14
CA ASN A 206 -21.03 28.53 10.53
C ASN A 206 -21.27 29.55 9.40
N ILE A 207 -22.53 29.96 9.26
CA ILE A 207 -23.00 30.90 8.26
C ILE A 207 -23.24 32.27 8.90
N SER A 208 -22.59 33.30 8.35
CA SER A 208 -23.00 34.69 8.50
C SER A 208 -23.79 35.16 7.28
N ALA A 209 -24.64 36.16 7.49
CA ALA A 209 -25.54 36.66 6.46
C ALA A 209 -25.58 38.19 6.45
N SER A 210 -25.79 38.73 5.25
CA SER A 210 -26.03 40.15 5.01
C SER A 210 -27.17 40.29 4.02
N ILE A 211 -28.15 41.14 4.33
CA ILE A 211 -29.18 41.57 3.41
C ILE A 211 -29.00 43.07 3.17
N ILE A 212 -29.03 43.45 1.90
CA ILE A 212 -29.00 44.85 1.48
C ILE A 212 -30.25 45.16 0.67
N LYS A 213 -30.93 46.25 1.03
CA LYS A 213 -32.03 46.84 0.28
C LYS A 213 -31.50 48.03 -0.50
N MET A 214 -31.44 47.87 -1.82
CA MET A 214 -30.97 48.91 -2.74
C MET A 214 -32.16 49.58 -3.44
N PRO A 215 -32.22 50.92 -3.47
CA PRO A 215 -33.20 51.61 -4.29
C PRO A 215 -32.92 51.37 -5.78
N GLY A 216 -33.96 51.11 -6.55
CA GLY A 216 -33.94 51.01 -8.01
C GLY A 216 -34.52 52.25 -8.68
N SER A 217 -34.84 52.14 -9.97
CA SER A 217 -35.52 53.22 -10.69
C SER A 217 -37.01 53.28 -10.30
N GLY A 218 -37.49 54.51 -10.03
CA GLY A 218 -38.87 54.77 -9.64
C GLY A 218 -39.16 54.32 -8.19
N SER A 219 -40.24 53.57 -7.99
CA SER A 219 -40.63 53.00 -6.69
C SER A 219 -40.08 51.59 -6.45
N ASN A 220 -39.24 51.08 -7.36
CA ASN A 220 -38.72 49.73 -7.26
C ASN A 220 -37.54 49.66 -6.30
N GLU A 221 -37.47 48.61 -5.49
CA GLU A 221 -36.35 48.34 -4.60
C GLU A 221 -35.90 46.88 -4.77
N LYS A 222 -34.61 46.61 -4.64
CA LYS A 222 -34.02 45.28 -4.72
C LYS A 222 -33.47 44.86 -3.36
N ILE A 223 -33.98 43.76 -2.82
CA ILE A 223 -33.46 43.11 -1.61
C ILE A 223 -32.55 41.97 -2.05
N THR A 224 -31.29 41.97 -1.63
CA THR A 224 -30.30 40.93 -1.98
C THR A 224 -29.77 40.27 -0.71
N LEU A 225 -29.76 38.93 -0.67
CA LEU A 225 -29.14 38.14 0.39
C LEU A 225 -27.73 37.73 -0.05
N THR A 226 -26.76 37.93 0.83
CA THR A 226 -25.38 37.44 0.70
C THR A 226 -25.03 36.62 1.94
N LEU A 227 -24.50 35.42 1.73
CA LEU A 227 -24.05 34.52 2.78
C LEU A 227 -22.54 34.41 2.74
N ASN A 228 -21.91 34.35 3.91
CA ASN A 228 -20.51 34.01 4.06
C ASN A 228 -20.40 32.81 5.01
N CYS A 229 -19.52 31.86 4.70
CA CYS A 229 -19.27 30.69 5.52
C CYS A 229 -17.78 30.64 5.83
N LYS A 230 -17.44 30.33 7.08
CA LYS A 230 -16.06 30.11 7.45
C LYS A 230 -15.66 28.67 7.14
N SER A 231 -14.67 28.47 6.27
CA SER A 231 -14.08 27.15 5.99
C SER A 231 -12.56 27.24 5.88
N GLU A 232 -11.88 27.09 7.02
CA GLU A 232 -10.40 27.07 7.05
C GLU A 232 -9.84 25.68 6.68
N THR A 233 -10.68 24.63 6.65
CA THR A 233 -10.25 23.27 6.29
C THR A 233 -11.14 22.66 5.21
N GLU A 234 -10.54 21.83 4.35
CA GLU A 234 -11.22 21.23 3.18
C GLU A 234 -12.50 20.45 3.54
N GLY A 235 -12.58 19.91 4.76
CA GLY A 235 -13.75 19.17 5.24
C GLY A 235 -15.02 20.03 5.35
N PHE A 236 -14.90 21.33 5.61
CA PHE A 236 -16.04 22.22 5.80
C PHE A 236 -16.50 22.90 4.51
N ASP A 237 -15.70 22.92 3.46
CA ASP A 237 -16.08 23.56 2.20
C ASP A 237 -17.37 22.96 1.62
N LYS A 238 -17.49 21.63 1.65
CA LYS A 238 -18.70 20.94 1.18
C LYS A 238 -19.91 21.27 2.06
N LEU A 239 -19.72 21.30 3.38
CA LEU A 239 -20.78 21.64 4.33
C LEU A 239 -21.25 23.08 4.10
N CYS A 240 -20.32 24.03 3.97
CA CYS A 240 -20.57 25.43 3.66
C CYS A 240 -21.40 25.58 2.38
N ARG A 241 -20.94 25.00 1.26
CA ARG A 241 -21.66 25.09 -0.02
C ARG A 241 -23.07 24.52 0.08
N THR A 242 -23.22 23.38 0.76
CA THR A 242 -24.52 22.72 0.95
C THR A 242 -25.46 23.61 1.77
N ASN A 243 -24.98 24.17 2.89
CA ASN A 243 -25.77 25.04 3.75
C ASN A 243 -26.14 26.35 3.06
N GLN A 244 -25.19 27.01 2.39
CA GLN A 244 -25.44 28.24 1.64
C GLN A 244 -26.48 28.01 0.54
N THR A 245 -26.32 26.94 -0.27
CA THR A 245 -27.29 26.57 -1.33
C THR A 245 -28.69 26.37 -0.75
N ARG A 246 -28.81 25.65 0.38
CA ARG A 246 -30.08 25.42 1.07
C ARG A 246 -30.72 26.73 1.54
N ILE A 247 -29.93 27.67 2.05
CA ILE A 247 -30.44 28.95 2.55
C ILE A 247 -30.86 29.84 1.39
N TYR A 248 -30.01 30.00 0.36
CA TYR A 248 -30.33 30.79 -0.83
C TYR A 248 -31.61 30.30 -1.52
N SER A 249 -31.72 29.00 -1.77
CA SER A 249 -32.90 28.41 -2.43
C SER A 249 -34.21 28.57 -1.63
N LYS A 250 -34.13 28.75 -0.31
CA LYS A 250 -35.30 28.96 0.56
C LYS A 250 -35.67 30.42 0.76
N PHE A 251 -34.76 31.35 0.48
CA PHE A 251 -34.94 32.76 0.80
C PHE A 251 -36.18 33.34 0.13
N ARG A 252 -36.23 33.32 -1.21
CA ARG A 252 -37.35 33.87 -1.96
C ARG A 252 -38.69 33.16 -1.68
N PRO A 253 -38.78 31.82 -1.70
CA PRO A 253 -40.02 31.12 -1.34
C PRO A 253 -40.53 31.44 0.05
N PHE A 254 -39.63 31.64 1.02
CA PHE A 254 -40.03 32.02 2.38
C PHE A 254 -40.70 33.40 2.41
N ILE A 255 -40.13 34.38 1.72
CA ILE A 255 -40.70 35.74 1.68
C ILE A 255 -42.05 35.73 0.96
N GLU A 256 -42.13 35.11 -0.23
CA GLU A 256 -43.36 35.04 -1.03
C GLU A 256 -44.50 34.35 -0.27
N LYS A 257 -44.21 33.24 0.42
CA LYS A 257 -45.19 32.50 1.23
C LYS A 257 -45.74 33.32 2.41
N ASN A 258 -44.89 34.13 3.06
CA ASN A 258 -45.29 34.89 4.24
C ASN A 258 -45.81 36.29 3.91
N LEU A 259 -45.62 36.77 2.69
CA LEU A 259 -46.16 38.05 2.24
C LEU A 259 -47.67 38.01 2.02
N ALA A 260 -48.19 36.87 1.55
CA ALA A 260 -49.59 36.64 1.23
C ALA A 260 -50.52 36.53 2.46
N LYS A 261 -49.95 36.58 3.68
CA LYS A 261 -50.67 36.62 4.95
C LYS A 261 -50.76 38.03 5.48
#